data_AF-A0A956NTF7-F1
#
_entry.id   AF-A0A956NTF7-F1
#
_cell.length_a   1.000
_cell.length_b   1.000
_cell.length_c   1.000
_cell.angle_alpha   90.00
_cell.angle_beta   90.00
_cell.angle_gamma   90.00
#
_symmetry.space_group_name_H-M   'P 1'
#
loop_
_entity.id
_entity.type
_entity.pdbx_description
1 polymer ?
#
loop_
_entity_poly.entity_id
_entity_poly.type
_entity_poly.pdbx_seq_one_letter_code
_entity_poly.pdbx_strand_id
1 'polypeptide(L)'
;GLLPQLSLNGTVPAYNRSIIEVLQPDGSTLFRPQDQTNANLNVRLSQRLPTGGDLFVQSTLSRFKVSGGSAFETWSSTPVTIGLRQDLFRPNTLKWDRREQDLRGELAERQYREAREDIAVTVTGLYFDAYSARVSLQNAETNVGVNDTLYTLNKGRFEVGKIGENDLLQSELALLRARNALDGSRLQYDRAMASLRLALNLPIDAAIELTVPTDIPVVEADTAVAVREAMANRAAVRDVALQRTQAERSVNAARLNTGFAATVQASYGYNATGTDFRTAYDQLQEARQFSLGVQLPLWQWGARG
;
A
#
# COMPACT_ATOMS: atom_id res chain seq x y z
N GLY A 1 -1.42 15.20 0.19
CA GLY A 1 -1.76 16.01 -0.99
C GLY A 1 -0.65 15.87 -2.01
N LEU A 2 -0.91 16.02 -3.31
CA LEU A 2 0.16 15.98 -4.31
C LEU A 2 1.06 17.20 -4.10
N LEU A 3 2.35 16.93 -3.86
CA LEU A 3 3.38 17.96 -3.74
C LEU A 3 3.72 18.52 -5.12
N PRO A 4 4.25 19.76 -5.21
CA PRO A 4 4.71 20.30 -6.46
C PRO A 4 5.90 19.49 -6.98
N GLN A 5 5.98 19.34 -8.30
CA GLN A 5 7.05 18.63 -8.99
C GLN A 5 7.94 19.63 -9.73
N LEU A 6 9.24 19.60 -9.46
CA LEU A 6 10.25 20.34 -10.22
C LEU A 6 10.96 19.38 -11.18
N SER A 7 10.99 19.72 -12.46
CA SER A 7 11.71 18.96 -13.49
C SER A 7 12.62 19.88 -14.30
N LEU A 8 13.80 19.36 -14.66
CA LEU A 8 14.69 19.93 -15.65
C LEU A 8 14.81 18.92 -16.80
N ASN A 9 14.49 19.35 -18.02
CA ASN A 9 14.67 18.55 -19.22
C ASN A 9 15.31 19.38 -20.32
N GLY A 10 16.06 18.73 -21.20
CA GLY A 10 16.73 19.43 -22.29
C GLY A 10 17.48 18.49 -23.21
N THR A 11 17.89 19.02 -24.36
CA THR A 11 18.71 18.30 -25.34
C THR A 11 19.88 19.21 -25.70
N VAL A 12 21.10 18.81 -25.38
CA VAL A 12 22.30 19.63 -25.59
C VAL A 12 23.50 18.73 -25.90
N PRO A 13 24.12 18.80 -27.11
CA PRO A 13 23.61 19.36 -28.36
C PRO A 13 22.81 18.34 -29.20
N ALA A 14 21.85 18.81 -29.98
CA ALA A 14 21.24 18.06 -31.08
C ALA A 14 21.83 18.55 -32.40
N TYR A 15 22.64 17.73 -33.04
CA TYR A 15 23.25 18.02 -34.34
C TYR A 15 22.44 17.40 -35.48
N ASN A 16 22.21 18.16 -36.55
CA ASN A 16 21.59 17.67 -37.77
C ASN A 16 22.31 18.25 -38.98
N ARG A 17 22.61 17.38 -39.96
CA ARG A 17 23.12 17.77 -41.27
C ARG A 17 22.14 17.32 -42.32
N SER A 18 21.61 18.27 -43.09
CA SER A 18 20.63 18.00 -44.13
C SER A 18 20.87 18.90 -45.33
N ILE A 19 20.43 18.47 -46.51
CA ILE A 19 20.36 19.32 -47.69
C ILE A 19 19.01 20.03 -47.64
N ILE A 20 19.02 21.36 -47.67
CA ILE A 20 17.82 22.18 -47.71
C ILE A 20 17.68 22.85 -49.08
N GLU A 21 16.43 23.01 -49.52
CA GLU A 21 16.08 23.83 -50.66
C GLU A 21 16.00 25.29 -50.21
N VAL A 22 16.78 26.16 -50.86
CA VAL A 22 16.71 27.60 -50.66
C VAL A 22 16.19 28.19 -51.95
N LEU A 23 15.09 28.95 -51.93
CA LEU A 23 14.60 29.71 -53.08
C LEU A 23 15.43 30.99 -53.23
N GLN A 24 15.89 31.29 -54.44
CA GLN A 24 16.70 32.45 -54.74
C GLN A 24 15.84 33.65 -55.18
N PRO A 25 16.37 34.88 -55.09
CA PRO A 25 15.65 36.08 -55.54
C PRO A 25 15.28 36.09 -57.03
N ASP A 26 15.96 35.28 -57.85
CA ASP A 26 15.70 35.10 -59.28
C ASP A 26 14.64 34.01 -59.58
N GLY A 27 14.10 33.36 -58.53
CA GLY A 27 13.11 32.29 -58.65
C GLY A 27 13.70 30.90 -58.90
N SER A 28 15.02 30.74 -58.98
CA SER A 28 15.67 29.42 -59.00
C SER A 28 15.71 28.78 -57.60
N THR A 29 15.92 27.46 -57.53
CA THR A 29 16.08 26.72 -56.26
C THR A 29 17.46 26.08 -56.19
N LEU A 30 18.20 26.37 -55.12
CA LEU A 30 19.49 25.79 -54.83
C LEU A 30 19.40 24.82 -53.65
N PHE A 31 19.92 23.62 -53.86
CA PHE A 31 20.12 22.64 -52.81
C PHE A 31 21.45 22.92 -52.11
N ARG A 32 21.40 23.27 -50.83
CA ARG A 32 22.61 23.55 -50.05
C ARG A 32 22.71 22.63 -48.83
N PRO A 33 23.86 21.98 -48.61
CA PRO A 33 24.10 21.29 -47.35
C PRO A 33 24.12 22.32 -46.21
N GLN A 34 23.38 22.04 -45.15
CA GLN A 34 23.30 22.86 -43.96
C GLN A 34 23.60 21.99 -42.73
N ASP A 35 24.57 22.45 -41.94
CA ASP A 35 24.90 21.88 -40.64
C ASP A 35 24.24 22.74 -39.57
N GLN A 36 23.34 22.17 -38.77
CA GLN A 36 22.65 22.88 -37.69
C GLN A 36 22.83 22.17 -36.35
N THR A 37 22.96 22.96 -35.28
CA THR A 37 23.07 22.49 -33.90
C THR A 37 22.06 23.20 -33.04
N ASN A 38 21.21 22.42 -32.40
CA ASN A 38 20.18 22.90 -31.49
C ASN A 38 20.56 22.54 -30.05
N ALA A 39 20.23 23.43 -29.13
CA ALA A 39 20.24 23.12 -27.72
C ALA A 39 18.98 23.69 -27.08
N ASN A 40 18.35 22.95 -26.18
CA ASN A 40 17.20 23.43 -25.44
C ASN A 40 17.26 22.95 -23.98
N LEU A 41 16.87 23.82 -23.07
CA LEU A 41 16.71 23.57 -21.66
C LEU A 41 15.32 24.06 -21.24
N ASN A 42 14.63 23.28 -20.43
CA ASN A 42 13.33 23.59 -19.85
C ASN A 42 13.34 23.21 -18.38
N VAL A 43 13.15 24.19 -17.52
CA VAL A 43 12.85 23.98 -16.10
C VAL A 43 11.35 24.17 -15.92
N ARG A 44 10.67 23.24 -15.26
CA ARG A 44 9.23 23.29 -15.04
C ARG A 44 8.91 22.90 -13.61
N LEU A 45 8.20 23.77 -12.91
CA LEU A 45 7.53 23.50 -11.65
C LEU A 45 6.05 23.30 -11.94
N SER A 46 5.47 22.15 -11.61
CA SER A 46 4.04 21.86 -11.81
C SER A 46 3.36 21.43 -10.52
N GLN A 47 2.13 21.88 -10.34
CA GLN A 47 1.25 21.50 -9.23
C GLN A 47 -0.09 21.05 -9.80
N ARG A 48 -0.46 19.80 -9.53
CA ARG A 48 -1.79 19.28 -9.85
C ARG A 48 -2.83 19.93 -8.94
N LEU A 49 -3.90 20.46 -9.52
CA LEU A 49 -5.02 21.05 -8.80
C LEU A 49 -6.07 19.99 -8.43
N PRO A 50 -6.87 20.20 -7.37
CA PRO A 50 -7.97 19.30 -6.99
C PRO A 50 -9.02 19.07 -8.10
N THR A 51 -9.12 20.00 -9.04
CA THR A 51 -9.98 19.91 -10.24
C THR A 51 -9.45 18.93 -11.29
N GLY A 52 -8.25 18.39 -11.13
CA GLY A 52 -7.55 17.56 -12.11
C GLY A 52 -6.69 18.35 -13.10
N GLY A 53 -6.73 19.68 -13.05
CA GLY A 53 -5.87 20.57 -13.86
C GLY A 53 -4.42 20.62 -13.38
N ASP A 54 -3.58 21.25 -14.20
CA ASP A 54 -2.14 21.47 -13.96
C ASP A 54 -1.87 22.98 -13.95
N LEU A 55 -1.42 23.50 -12.82
CA LEU A 55 -0.84 24.84 -12.71
C LEU A 55 0.67 24.69 -12.79
N PHE A 56 1.32 25.45 -13.66
CA PHE A 56 2.76 25.33 -13.85
C PHE A 56 3.45 26.67 -14.02
N VAL A 57 4.72 26.68 -13.64
CA VAL A 57 5.67 27.73 -13.93
C VAL A 57 6.83 27.08 -14.69
N GLN A 58 7.21 27.64 -15.83
CA GLN A 58 8.32 27.11 -16.61
C GLN A 58 9.26 28.21 -17.08
N SER A 59 10.52 27.83 -17.26
CA SER A 59 11.57 28.63 -17.87
C SER A 59 12.15 27.83 -19.03
N THR A 60 12.28 28.43 -20.21
CA THR A 60 12.91 27.77 -21.36
C THR A 60 14.06 28.61 -21.90
N LEU A 61 15.09 27.91 -22.38
CA LEU A 61 16.19 28.49 -23.10
C LEU A 61 16.48 27.60 -24.30
N SER A 62 16.58 28.18 -25.48
CA SER A 62 16.99 27.48 -26.69
C SER A 62 18.11 28.24 -27.40
N ARG A 63 19.01 27.48 -28.01
CA ARG A 63 20.05 27.95 -28.91
C ARG A 63 19.90 27.22 -30.23
N PHE A 64 19.89 27.99 -31.31
CA PHE A 64 19.88 27.50 -32.67
C PHE A 64 21.11 28.04 -33.38
N LYS A 65 21.93 27.15 -33.95
CA LYS A 65 23.15 27.51 -34.66
C LYS A 65 23.22 26.84 -36.01
N VAL A 66 23.43 27.62 -37.06
CA VAL A 66 23.77 27.13 -38.39
C VAL A 66 25.26 27.33 -38.62
N SER A 67 25.94 26.30 -39.10
CA SER A 67 27.36 26.31 -39.47
C SER A 67 27.52 26.26 -41.00
N GLY A 68 28.62 26.78 -41.53
CA GLY A 68 28.92 26.82 -42.97
C GLY A 68 29.04 28.24 -43.53
N GLY A 69 28.86 28.40 -44.85
CA GLY A 69 29.10 29.68 -45.56
C GLY A 69 28.16 30.83 -45.20
N SER A 70 27.08 30.56 -44.46
CA SER A 70 26.17 31.59 -43.91
C SER A 70 25.85 31.24 -42.46
N ALA A 71 26.90 31.15 -41.64
CA ALA A 71 26.78 30.80 -40.23
C ALA A 71 26.07 31.89 -39.44
N PHE A 72 25.14 31.48 -38.57
CA PHE A 72 24.54 32.37 -37.59
C PHE A 72 24.18 31.58 -36.34
N GLU A 73 24.05 32.31 -35.24
CA GLU A 73 23.67 31.76 -33.95
C GLU A 73 22.57 32.67 -33.37
N THR A 74 21.51 32.06 -32.87
CA THR A 74 20.44 32.76 -32.18
C THR A 74 20.04 32.01 -30.93
N TRP A 75 19.65 32.77 -29.94
CA TRP A 75 19.17 32.30 -28.66
C TRP A 75 17.75 32.79 -28.48
N SER A 76 16.87 31.95 -27.95
CA SER A 76 15.54 32.35 -27.50
C SER A 76 15.38 31.95 -26.05
N SER A 77 14.94 32.89 -25.22
CA SER A 77 14.64 32.62 -23.82
C SER A 77 13.17 32.93 -23.54
N THR A 78 12.59 32.15 -22.65
CA THR A 78 11.31 32.44 -22.01
C THR A 78 11.56 32.34 -20.52
N PRO A 79 12.01 33.44 -19.86
CA PRO A 79 12.54 33.36 -18.51
C PRO A 79 11.52 32.82 -17.51
N VAL A 80 10.26 33.23 -17.67
CA VAL A 80 9.13 32.76 -16.86
C VAL A 80 7.89 32.70 -17.74
N THR A 81 7.18 31.58 -17.66
CA THR A 81 5.80 31.41 -18.12
C THR A 81 5.00 30.75 -17.03
N ILE A 82 3.90 31.37 -16.63
CA ILE A 82 2.90 30.77 -15.76
C ILE A 82 1.78 30.27 -16.64
N GLY A 83 1.34 29.05 -16.44
CA GLY A 83 0.26 28.46 -17.23
C GLY A 83 -0.68 27.59 -16.42
N LEU A 84 -1.91 27.51 -16.89
CA LEU A 84 -2.97 26.64 -16.38
C LEU A 84 -3.46 25.77 -17.54
N ARG A 85 -3.52 24.46 -17.30
CA ARG A 85 -4.18 23.51 -18.19
C ARG A 85 -5.27 22.79 -17.42
N GLN A 86 -6.50 22.89 -17.87
CA GLN A 86 -7.66 22.24 -17.26
C GLN A 86 -8.40 21.41 -18.30
N ASP A 87 -8.45 20.10 -18.08
CA ASP A 87 -9.35 19.23 -18.82
C ASP A 87 -10.77 19.38 -18.23
N LEU A 88 -11.74 19.59 -19.10
CA LEU A 88 -13.17 19.74 -18.82
C LEU A 88 -13.90 18.52 -19.38
N PHE A 89 -14.98 18.12 -18.71
CA PHE A 89 -15.80 16.97 -19.08
C PHE A 89 -15.01 15.65 -19.19
N ARG A 90 -13.86 15.57 -18.52
CA ARG A 90 -13.06 14.34 -18.37
C ARG A 90 -13.11 13.84 -16.93
N PRO A 91 -12.89 12.53 -16.71
CA PRO A 91 -12.88 11.97 -15.37
C PRO A 91 -11.80 12.63 -14.51
N ASN A 92 -12.19 13.19 -13.36
CA ASN A 92 -11.23 13.69 -12.38
C ASN A 92 -10.66 12.52 -11.57
N THR A 93 -9.59 11.92 -12.08
CA THR A 93 -8.93 10.78 -11.45
C THR A 93 -8.44 11.12 -10.05
N LEU A 94 -7.87 12.30 -9.84
CA LEU A 94 -7.35 12.73 -8.54
C LEU A 94 -8.43 12.75 -7.45
N LYS A 95 -9.63 13.24 -7.77
CA LYS A 95 -10.75 13.25 -6.83
C LYS A 95 -11.13 11.82 -6.42
N TRP A 96 -11.22 10.92 -7.38
CA TRP A 96 -11.56 9.52 -7.13
C TRP A 96 -10.46 8.79 -6.37
N ASP A 97 -9.20 8.98 -6.78
CA ASP A 97 -8.03 8.41 -6.11
C ASP A 97 -8.00 8.85 -4.64
N ARG A 98 -8.23 10.13 -4.34
CA ARG A 98 -8.28 10.62 -2.95
C ARG A 98 -9.38 9.92 -2.15
N ARG A 99 -10.60 9.85 -2.68
CA ARG A 99 -11.74 9.20 -2.01
C ARG A 99 -11.50 7.71 -1.76
N GLU A 100 -10.90 7.02 -2.73
CA GLU A 100 -10.52 5.61 -2.57
C GLU A 100 -9.39 5.42 -1.56
N GLN A 101 -8.37 6.28 -1.56
CA GLN A 101 -7.25 6.18 -0.62
C GLN A 101 -7.69 6.45 0.81
N ASP A 102 -8.60 7.41 1.03
CA ASP A 102 -9.18 7.65 2.35
C ASP A 102 -9.91 6.39 2.87
N LEU A 103 -10.75 5.75 2.03
CA LEU A 103 -11.43 4.50 2.37
C LEU A 103 -10.48 3.31 2.56
N ARG A 104 -9.43 3.21 1.74
CA ARG A 104 -8.39 2.18 1.90
C ARG A 104 -7.63 2.33 3.21
N GLY A 105 -7.35 3.56 3.62
CA GLY A 105 -6.74 3.87 4.91
C GLY A 105 -7.61 3.39 6.08
N GLU A 106 -8.89 3.78 6.08
CA GLU A 106 -9.86 3.33 7.08
C GLU A 106 -10.02 1.80 7.10
N LEU A 107 -10.08 1.17 5.92
CA LEU A 107 -10.18 -0.28 5.79
C LEU A 107 -8.96 -0.98 6.39
N ALA A 108 -7.76 -0.53 6.05
CA ALA A 108 -6.51 -1.11 6.55
C ALA A 108 -6.39 -0.97 8.07
N GLU A 109 -6.79 0.18 8.63
CA GLU A 109 -6.81 0.39 10.08
C GLU A 109 -7.76 -0.60 10.78
N ARG A 110 -8.96 -0.81 10.21
CA ARG A 110 -9.93 -1.78 10.77
C ARG A 110 -9.45 -3.21 10.66
N GLN A 111 -8.90 -3.61 9.51
CA GLN A 111 -8.32 -4.95 9.32
C GLN A 111 -7.19 -5.21 10.31
N TYR A 112 -6.35 -4.20 10.59
CA TYR A 112 -5.32 -4.30 11.60
C TYR A 112 -5.89 -4.52 13.01
N ARG A 113 -6.95 -3.80 13.38
CA ARG A 113 -7.63 -3.98 14.67
C ARG A 113 -8.28 -5.37 14.79
N GLU A 114 -9.02 -5.80 13.76
CA GLU A 114 -9.63 -7.13 13.71
C GLU A 114 -8.57 -8.24 13.80
N ALA A 115 -7.47 -8.14 13.04
CA ALA A 115 -6.38 -9.12 13.11
C ALA A 115 -5.75 -9.18 14.51
N ARG A 116 -5.64 -8.04 15.20
CA ARG A 116 -5.17 -8.00 16.59
C ARG A 116 -6.17 -8.65 17.55
N GLU A 117 -7.46 -8.46 17.33
CA GLU A 117 -8.54 -9.13 18.10
C GLU A 117 -8.52 -10.65 17.87
N ASP A 118 -8.36 -11.11 16.63
CA ASP A 118 -8.23 -12.53 16.29
C ASP A 118 -7.01 -13.17 16.95
N ILE A 119 -5.87 -12.47 16.97
CA ILE A 119 -4.68 -12.89 17.73
C ILE A 119 -5.00 -12.97 19.23
N ALA A 120 -5.71 -11.98 19.78
CA ALA A 120 -6.07 -11.99 21.21
C ALA A 120 -6.94 -13.20 21.56
N VAL A 121 -7.94 -13.52 20.73
CA VAL A 121 -8.79 -14.71 20.88
C VAL A 121 -7.95 -15.99 20.79
N THR A 122 -7.07 -16.07 19.79
CA THR A 122 -6.19 -17.23 19.57
C THR A 122 -5.27 -17.47 20.77
N VAL A 123 -4.59 -16.42 21.23
CA VAL A 123 -3.69 -16.48 22.40
C VAL A 123 -4.45 -16.83 23.67
N THR A 124 -5.67 -16.31 23.83
CA THR A 124 -6.55 -16.67 24.95
C THR A 124 -6.92 -18.15 24.93
N GLY A 125 -7.22 -18.71 23.75
CA GLY A 125 -7.45 -20.15 23.59
C GLY A 125 -6.23 -20.97 24.00
N LEU A 126 -5.05 -20.64 23.46
CA LEU A 126 -3.79 -21.31 23.80
C LEU A 126 -3.46 -21.22 25.30
N TYR A 127 -3.79 -20.09 25.94
CA TYR A 127 -3.65 -19.92 27.37
C TYR A 127 -4.49 -20.94 28.16
N PHE A 128 -5.78 -21.08 27.81
CA PHE A 128 -6.66 -22.03 28.47
C PHE A 128 -6.33 -23.49 28.14
N ASP A 129 -5.79 -23.78 26.96
CA ASP A 129 -5.25 -25.10 26.61
C ASP A 129 -4.06 -25.48 27.49
N ALA A 130 -3.10 -24.55 27.64
CA ALA A 130 -1.94 -24.74 28.51
C ALA A 130 -2.34 -24.88 29.99
N TYR A 131 -3.32 -24.09 30.45
CA TYR A 131 -3.86 -24.20 31.79
C TYR A 131 -4.54 -25.56 32.04
N SER A 132 -5.38 -26.01 31.11
CA SER A 132 -6.06 -27.31 31.21
C SER A 132 -5.07 -28.48 31.21
N ALA A 133 -4.00 -28.39 30.41
CA ALA A 133 -2.92 -29.36 30.41
C ALA A 133 -2.15 -29.37 31.75
N ARG A 134 -1.91 -28.19 32.36
CA ARG A 134 -1.28 -28.08 33.68
C ARG A 134 -2.11 -28.76 34.76
N VAL A 135 -3.42 -28.51 34.79
CA VAL A 135 -4.34 -29.16 35.74
C VAL A 135 -4.34 -30.68 35.55
N SER A 136 -4.35 -31.16 34.30
CA SER A 136 -4.27 -32.59 33.99
C SER A 136 -2.96 -33.22 34.48
N LEU A 137 -1.83 -32.54 34.30
CA LEU A 137 -0.53 -32.96 34.83
C LEU A 137 -0.56 -33.09 36.36
N GLN A 138 -1.06 -32.07 37.07
CA GLN A 138 -1.17 -32.09 38.52
C GLN A 138 -2.07 -33.24 39.03
N ASN A 139 -3.17 -33.54 38.32
CA ASN A 139 -4.03 -34.68 38.62
C ASN A 139 -3.30 -36.02 38.42
N ALA A 140 -2.52 -36.16 37.34
CA ALA A 140 -1.75 -37.36 37.07
C ALA A 140 -0.63 -37.58 38.10
N GLU A 141 0.07 -36.53 38.53
CA GLU A 141 1.06 -36.57 39.62
C GLU A 141 0.43 -37.06 40.93
N THR A 142 -0.73 -36.51 41.28
CA THR A 142 -1.49 -36.92 42.47
C THR A 142 -1.90 -38.40 42.37
N ASN A 143 -2.37 -38.84 41.20
CA ASN A 143 -2.79 -40.23 40.98
C ASN A 143 -1.63 -41.22 41.06
N VAL A 144 -0.44 -40.86 40.56
CA VAL A 144 0.78 -41.65 40.75
C VAL A 144 1.10 -41.80 42.24
N GLY A 145 1.07 -40.71 43.01
CA GLY A 145 1.33 -40.77 44.46
C GLY A 145 0.36 -41.68 45.22
N VAL A 146 -0.92 -41.66 44.85
CA VAL A 146 -1.94 -42.57 45.42
C VAL A 146 -1.64 -44.03 45.07
N ASN A 147 -1.39 -44.35 43.80
CA ASN A 147 -1.14 -45.73 43.36
C ASN A 147 0.20 -46.28 43.91
N ASP A 148 1.21 -45.42 44.07
CA ASP A 148 2.50 -45.80 44.64
C ASP A 148 2.33 -46.24 46.10
N THR A 149 1.58 -45.45 46.88
CA THR A 149 1.23 -45.77 48.27
C THR A 149 0.45 -47.09 48.37
N LEU A 150 -0.53 -47.32 47.48
CA LEU A 150 -1.30 -48.56 47.44
C LEU A 150 -0.44 -49.78 47.11
N TYR A 151 0.47 -49.65 46.13
CA TYR A 151 1.41 -50.71 45.78
C TYR A 151 2.35 -51.03 46.94
N THR A 152 2.92 -50.02 47.62
CA THR A 152 3.77 -50.23 48.81
C THR A 152 3.03 -50.96 49.92
N LEU A 153 1.78 -50.58 50.20
CA LEU A 153 0.95 -51.25 51.20
C LEU A 153 0.67 -52.71 50.83
N ASN A 154 0.32 -52.97 49.57
CA ASN A 154 0.05 -54.32 49.09
C ASN A 154 1.30 -55.19 49.11
N LYS A 155 2.47 -54.63 48.76
CA LYS A 155 3.76 -55.33 48.86
C LYS A 155 4.01 -55.81 50.30
N GLY A 156 3.85 -54.93 51.29
CA GLY A 156 4.00 -55.31 52.70
C GLY A 156 2.98 -56.38 53.14
N ARG A 157 1.73 -56.30 52.68
CA ARG A 157 0.69 -57.32 52.97
C ARG A 157 0.99 -58.67 52.32
N PHE A 158 1.55 -58.67 51.12
CA PHE A 158 1.95 -59.89 50.42
C PHE A 158 3.10 -60.60 51.14
N GLU A 159 4.10 -59.85 51.60
CA GLU A 159 5.26 -60.37 52.36
C GLU A 159 4.84 -61.08 53.66
N VAL A 160 3.71 -60.68 54.27
CA VAL A 160 3.12 -61.35 55.45
C VAL A 160 1.99 -62.33 55.11
N GLY A 161 1.80 -62.66 53.83
CA GLY A 161 0.84 -63.66 53.35
C GLY A 161 -0.65 -63.26 53.47
N LYS A 162 -0.96 -61.97 53.53
CA LYS A 162 -2.34 -61.46 53.72
C LYS A 162 -3.11 -61.22 52.42
N ILE A 163 -2.44 -61.15 51.28
CA ILE A 163 -3.04 -61.02 49.94
C ILE A 163 -2.38 -62.00 48.97
N GLY A 164 -3.02 -62.28 47.83
CA GLY A 164 -2.45 -63.12 46.78
C GLY A 164 -1.51 -62.35 45.84
N GLU A 165 -0.70 -63.07 45.08
CA GLU A 165 0.20 -62.50 44.06
C GLU A 165 -0.57 -61.69 43.01
N ASN A 166 -1.76 -62.15 42.61
CA ASN A 166 -2.63 -61.45 41.67
C ASN A 166 -3.02 -60.04 42.16
N ASP A 167 -3.32 -59.87 43.46
CA ASP A 167 -3.69 -58.56 44.03
C ASP A 167 -2.49 -57.59 44.02
N LEU A 168 -1.29 -58.12 44.31
CA LEU A 168 -0.04 -57.35 44.22
C LEU A 168 0.21 -56.90 42.77
N LEU A 169 0.16 -57.84 41.81
CA LEU A 169 0.37 -57.55 40.39
C LEU A 169 -0.64 -56.56 39.82
N GLN A 170 -1.91 -56.61 40.28
CA GLN A 170 -2.91 -55.62 39.88
C GLN A 170 -2.58 -54.21 40.37
N SER A 171 -2.08 -54.08 41.62
CA SER A 171 -1.63 -52.77 42.12
C SER A 171 -0.37 -52.26 41.43
N GLU A 172 0.55 -53.16 41.06
CA GLU A 172 1.72 -52.80 40.25
C GLU A 172 1.32 -52.31 38.86
N LEU A 173 0.40 -53.01 38.20
CA LEU A 173 -0.14 -52.62 36.91
C LEU A 173 -0.86 -51.25 36.99
N ALA A 174 -1.61 -50.99 38.06
CA ALA A 174 -2.26 -49.71 38.27
C ALA A 174 -1.24 -48.57 38.43
N LEU A 175 -0.17 -48.78 39.20
CA LEU A 175 0.95 -47.84 39.33
C LEU A 175 1.64 -47.58 37.98
N LEU A 176 1.95 -48.64 37.22
CA LEU A 176 2.57 -48.51 35.89
C LEU A 176 1.68 -47.71 34.92
N ARG A 177 0.37 -47.94 34.94
CA ARG A 177 -0.59 -47.16 34.16
C ARG A 177 -0.64 -45.70 34.59
N ALA A 178 -0.64 -45.43 35.89
CA ALA A 178 -0.63 -44.06 36.42
C ALA A 178 0.66 -43.32 36.00
N ARG A 179 1.82 -43.98 36.05
CA ARG A 179 3.10 -43.40 35.61
C ARG A 179 3.10 -43.09 34.11
N ASN A 180 2.58 -43.99 33.28
CA ASN A 180 2.44 -43.73 31.84
C ASN A 180 1.51 -42.53 31.57
N ALA A 181 0.38 -42.43 32.28
CA ALA A 181 -0.54 -41.30 32.17
C ALA A 181 0.11 -39.97 32.61
N LEU A 182 0.99 -40.00 33.61
CA LEU A 182 1.79 -38.85 34.04
C LEU A 182 2.75 -38.40 32.93
N ASP A 183 3.52 -39.32 32.33
CA ASP A 183 4.43 -39.00 31.24
C ASP A 183 3.68 -38.40 30.03
N GLY A 184 2.51 -38.96 29.70
CA GLY A 184 1.64 -38.42 28.65
C GLY A 184 1.12 -37.01 28.97
N SER A 185 0.69 -36.77 30.21
CA SER A 185 0.20 -35.45 30.65
C SER A 185 1.32 -34.41 30.65
N ARG A 186 2.54 -34.80 31.02
CA ARG A 186 3.72 -33.94 30.98
C ARG A 186 4.05 -33.49 29.56
N LEU A 187 4.09 -34.44 28.61
CA LEU A 187 4.31 -34.13 27.19
C LEU A 187 3.23 -33.20 26.64
N GLN A 188 1.97 -33.41 27.01
CA GLN A 188 0.86 -32.54 26.58
C GLN A 188 1.01 -31.12 27.12
N TYR A 189 1.39 -30.97 28.39
CA TYR A 189 1.68 -29.67 28.99
C TYR A 189 2.84 -28.96 28.30
N ASP A 190 3.94 -29.67 28.03
CA ASP A 190 5.10 -29.11 27.34
C ASP A 190 4.74 -28.61 25.93
N ARG A 191 3.91 -29.37 25.19
CA ARG A 191 3.40 -28.96 23.86
C ARG A 191 2.53 -27.72 23.94
N ALA A 192 1.54 -27.71 24.84
CA ALA A 192 0.62 -26.58 24.98
C ALA A 192 1.38 -25.30 25.39
N MET A 193 2.36 -25.42 26.28
CA MET A 193 3.20 -24.30 26.68
C MET A 193 4.12 -23.81 25.54
N ALA A 194 4.67 -24.72 24.73
CA ALA A 194 5.45 -24.35 23.55
C ALA A 194 4.60 -23.58 22.52
N SER A 195 3.36 -24.03 22.27
CA SER A 195 2.42 -23.31 21.39
C SER A 195 2.09 -21.91 21.92
N LEU A 196 1.86 -21.77 23.23
CA LEU A 196 1.61 -20.47 23.86
C LEU A 196 2.83 -19.53 23.75
N ARG A 197 4.04 -20.02 24.03
CA ARG A 197 5.29 -19.24 23.89
C ARG A 197 5.51 -18.75 22.47
N LEU A 198 5.27 -19.64 21.48
CA LEU A 198 5.38 -19.29 20.07
C LEU A 198 4.41 -18.15 19.71
N ALA A 199 3.15 -18.25 20.15
CA ALA A 199 2.13 -17.23 19.87
C ALA A 199 2.43 -15.88 20.55
N LEU A 200 3.05 -15.91 21.73
CA LEU A 200 3.52 -14.72 22.45
C LEU A 200 4.87 -14.19 21.96
N ASN A 201 5.49 -14.86 20.99
CA ASN A 201 6.84 -14.57 20.51
C ASN A 201 7.89 -14.54 21.65
N LEU A 202 7.80 -15.50 22.57
CA LEU A 202 8.72 -15.67 23.69
C LEU A 202 9.76 -16.77 23.40
N PRO A 203 10.97 -16.70 24.01
CA PRO A 203 11.92 -17.80 23.98
C PRO A 203 11.32 -19.13 24.44
N ILE A 204 11.86 -20.25 23.95
CA ILE A 204 11.29 -21.60 24.19
C ILE A 204 11.28 -22.00 25.67
N ASP A 205 12.20 -21.45 26.44
CA ASP A 205 12.44 -21.67 27.86
C ASP A 205 11.91 -20.52 28.75
N ALA A 206 11.22 -19.54 28.16
CA ALA A 206 10.64 -18.44 28.92
C ALA A 206 9.67 -18.98 29.99
N ALA A 207 9.89 -18.52 31.23
CA ALA A 207 9.01 -18.84 32.35
C ALA A 207 7.67 -18.11 32.17
N ILE A 208 6.57 -18.87 32.21
CA ILE A 208 5.20 -18.36 32.17
C ILE A 208 4.47 -18.92 33.38
N GLU A 209 3.91 -18.04 34.21
CA GLU A 209 3.04 -18.42 35.30
C GLU A 209 1.58 -18.29 34.87
N LEU A 210 0.87 -19.43 34.85
CA LEU A 210 -0.55 -19.48 34.49
C LEU A 210 -1.40 -19.20 35.73
N THR A 211 -2.12 -18.08 35.75
CA THR A 211 -3.02 -17.66 36.83
C THR A 211 -4.43 -17.42 36.30
N VAL A 212 -5.43 -18.11 36.84
CA VAL A 212 -6.82 -17.93 36.40
C VAL A 212 -7.49 -16.81 37.19
N PRO A 213 -8.16 -15.86 36.50
CA PRO A 213 -9.00 -14.88 37.17
C PRO A 213 -10.13 -15.59 37.92
N THR A 214 -10.31 -15.27 39.20
CA THR A 214 -11.41 -15.80 40.02
C THR A 214 -12.73 -15.06 39.79
N ASP A 215 -12.68 -13.88 39.19
CA ASP A 215 -13.86 -13.07 38.87
C ASP A 215 -14.15 -13.14 37.37
N ILE A 216 -15.30 -13.71 37.01
CA ILE A 216 -15.78 -13.80 35.63
C ILE A 216 -16.94 -12.80 35.51
N PRO A 217 -16.76 -11.69 34.78
CA PRO A 217 -17.84 -10.73 34.62
C PRO A 217 -18.99 -11.37 33.84
N VAL A 218 -20.21 -11.22 34.36
CA VAL A 218 -21.42 -11.60 33.63
C VAL A 218 -21.68 -10.52 32.58
N VAL A 219 -21.42 -10.84 31.32
CA VAL A 219 -21.71 -9.97 30.19
C VAL A 219 -22.99 -10.46 29.51
N GLU A 220 -24.08 -9.69 29.64
CA GLU A 220 -25.29 -9.90 28.86
C GLU A 220 -25.15 -9.16 27.51
N ALA A 221 -24.95 -9.91 26.43
CA ALA A 221 -24.75 -9.34 25.11
C ALA A 221 -26.12 -9.04 24.45
N ASP A 222 -26.53 -7.78 24.44
CA ASP A 222 -27.66 -7.33 23.63
C ASP A 222 -27.34 -7.48 22.14
N THR A 223 -28.16 -8.27 21.44
CA THR A 223 -27.96 -8.60 20.03
C THR A 223 -28.08 -7.38 19.11
N ALA A 224 -29.00 -6.45 19.41
CA ALA A 224 -29.18 -5.24 18.62
C ALA A 224 -27.99 -4.28 18.79
N VAL A 225 -27.46 -4.17 20.02
CA VAL A 225 -26.22 -3.43 20.28
C VAL A 225 -25.06 -4.08 19.54
N ALA A 226 -24.88 -5.40 19.63
CA ALA A 226 -23.80 -6.12 18.97
C ALA A 226 -23.82 -5.96 17.45
N VAL A 227 -24.99 -6.07 16.80
CA VAL A 227 -25.12 -5.89 15.35
C VAL A 227 -24.80 -4.45 14.95
N ARG A 228 -25.27 -3.45 15.70
CA ARG A 228 -24.99 -2.04 15.43
C ARG A 228 -23.50 -1.74 15.52
N GLU A 229 -22.84 -2.21 16.57
CA GLU A 229 -21.39 -2.05 16.74
C GLU A 229 -20.61 -2.81 15.66
N ALA A 230 -21.04 -4.01 15.28
CA ALA A 230 -20.42 -4.77 14.19
C ALA A 230 -20.53 -4.01 12.85
N MET A 231 -21.68 -3.40 12.55
CA MET A 231 -21.86 -2.60 11.34
C MET A 231 -21.04 -1.30 11.38
N ALA A 232 -20.88 -0.68 12.55
CA ALA A 232 -20.08 0.52 12.69
C ALA A 232 -18.58 0.23 12.51
N ASN A 233 -18.09 -0.90 13.03
CA ASN A 233 -16.66 -1.14 13.23
C ASN A 233 -16.04 -2.14 12.25
N ARG A 234 -16.79 -3.10 11.70
CA ARG A 234 -16.22 -4.14 10.83
C ARG A 234 -15.51 -3.57 9.61
N ALA A 235 -14.40 -4.20 9.23
CA ALA A 235 -13.65 -3.91 8.02
C ALA A 235 -14.48 -4.18 6.77
N ALA A 236 -15.25 -5.28 6.75
CA ALA A 236 -16.08 -5.68 5.62
C ALA A 236 -17.06 -4.58 5.15
N VAL A 237 -17.59 -3.77 6.08
CA VAL A 237 -18.49 -2.66 5.73
C VAL A 237 -17.75 -1.56 4.96
N ARG A 238 -16.49 -1.28 5.32
CA ARG A 238 -15.65 -0.30 4.58
C ARG A 238 -15.18 -0.85 3.25
N ASP A 239 -14.93 -2.14 3.15
CA ASP A 239 -14.60 -2.78 1.88
C ASP A 239 -15.76 -2.65 0.88
N VAL A 240 -16.99 -2.92 1.30
CA VAL A 240 -18.19 -2.69 0.46
C VAL A 240 -18.32 -1.23 0.03
N ALA A 241 -18.02 -0.27 0.93
CA ALA A 241 -18.03 1.15 0.59
C ALA A 241 -16.94 1.53 -0.44
N LEU A 242 -15.75 0.91 -0.35
CA LEU A 242 -14.67 1.07 -1.32
C LEU A 242 -15.06 0.50 -2.68
N GLN A 243 -15.59 -0.72 -2.72
CA GLN A 243 -16.07 -1.36 -3.95
C GLN A 243 -17.16 -0.53 -4.64
N ARG A 244 -18.11 0.00 -3.85
CA ARG A 244 -19.12 0.94 -4.37
C ARG A 244 -18.49 2.19 -4.98
N THR A 245 -17.51 2.79 -4.29
CA THR A 245 -16.81 3.99 -4.78
C THR A 245 -16.06 3.71 -6.10
N GLN A 246 -15.45 2.53 -6.23
CA GLN A 246 -14.78 2.09 -7.46
C GLN A 246 -15.77 1.85 -8.60
N ALA A 247 -16.95 1.27 -8.30
CA ALA A 247 -18.02 1.12 -9.29
C ALA A 247 -18.54 2.50 -9.76
N GLU A 248 -18.77 3.44 -8.83
CA GLU A 248 -19.15 4.82 -9.14
C GLU A 248 -18.11 5.52 -10.03
N ARG A 249 -16.81 5.35 -9.73
CA ARG A 249 -15.70 5.84 -10.56
C ARG A 249 -15.75 5.25 -11.96
N SER A 250 -15.91 3.94 -12.08
CA SER A 250 -15.93 3.25 -13.38
C SER A 250 -17.09 3.73 -14.25
N VAL A 251 -18.28 3.90 -13.68
CA VAL A 251 -19.45 4.46 -14.39
C VAL A 251 -19.19 5.91 -14.78
N ASN A 252 -18.63 6.73 -13.89
CA ASN A 252 -18.28 8.12 -14.19
C ASN A 252 -17.26 8.22 -15.33
N ALA A 253 -16.22 7.36 -15.30
CA ALA A 253 -15.20 7.29 -16.33
C ALA A 253 -15.77 6.89 -17.68
N ALA A 254 -16.61 5.85 -17.71
CA ALA A 254 -17.29 5.40 -18.94
C ALA A 254 -18.16 6.50 -19.56
N ARG A 255 -18.88 7.27 -18.72
CA ARG A 255 -19.73 8.39 -19.20
C ARG A 255 -18.91 9.55 -19.76
N LEU A 256 -17.84 9.96 -19.08
CA LEU A 256 -17.05 11.13 -19.48
C LEU A 256 -16.07 10.83 -20.62
N ASN A 257 -15.54 9.60 -20.72
CA ASN A 257 -14.63 9.22 -21.80
C ASN A 257 -15.32 9.03 -23.16
N THR A 258 -16.63 8.77 -23.16
CA THR A 258 -17.43 8.62 -24.38
C THR A 258 -18.09 9.92 -24.82
N GLY A 259 -18.09 10.94 -23.95
CA GLY A 259 -18.72 12.22 -24.19
C GLY A 259 -17.82 13.25 -24.86
N PHE A 260 -18.37 14.44 -25.03
CA PHE A 260 -17.65 15.66 -25.37
C PHE A 260 -16.54 15.93 -24.35
N ALA A 261 -15.33 16.21 -24.82
CA ALA A 261 -14.21 16.65 -23.99
C ALA A 261 -13.72 18.02 -24.45
N ALA A 262 -13.27 18.84 -23.49
CA ALA A 262 -12.60 20.09 -23.79
C ALA A 262 -11.37 20.26 -22.91
N THR A 263 -10.37 20.98 -23.39
CA THR A 263 -9.18 21.35 -22.62
C THR A 263 -8.97 22.85 -22.76
N VAL A 264 -9.00 23.54 -21.63
CA VAL A 264 -8.65 24.96 -21.56
C VAL A 264 -7.17 25.06 -21.23
N GLN A 265 -6.44 25.85 -22.01
CA GLN A 265 -5.06 26.21 -21.71
C GLN A 265 -4.93 27.73 -21.75
N ALA A 266 -4.36 28.28 -20.69
CA ALA A 266 -4.03 29.69 -20.60
C ALA A 266 -2.60 29.81 -20.10
N SER A 267 -1.80 30.67 -20.71
CA SER A 267 -0.47 31.00 -20.24
C SER A 267 -0.12 32.47 -20.45
N TYR A 268 0.71 32.95 -19.54
CA TYR A 268 1.22 34.31 -19.54
C TYR A 268 2.71 34.25 -19.17
N GLY A 269 3.53 34.96 -19.92
CA GLY A 269 4.96 35.00 -19.67
C GLY A 269 5.64 36.06 -20.51
N TYR A 270 6.96 35.92 -20.57
CA TYR A 270 7.81 36.80 -21.34
C TYR A 270 8.76 35.96 -22.17
N ASN A 271 9.01 36.36 -23.41
CA ASN A 271 10.02 35.76 -24.26
C ASN A 271 10.92 36.84 -24.86
N ALA A 272 12.11 36.44 -25.27
CA ALA A 272 13.02 37.27 -26.02
C ALA A 272 13.89 36.40 -26.92
N THR A 273 14.50 37.07 -27.90
CA THR A 273 15.48 36.49 -28.81
C THR A 273 16.73 37.35 -28.80
N GLY A 274 17.90 36.73 -28.86
CA GLY A 274 19.18 37.41 -28.89
C GLY A 274 20.17 36.71 -29.82
N THR A 275 21.27 37.39 -30.11
CA THR A 275 22.41 36.80 -30.84
C THR A 275 23.31 35.98 -29.91
N ASP A 276 23.18 36.18 -28.59
CA ASP A 276 23.93 35.46 -27.56
C ASP A 276 23.04 35.19 -26.34
N PHE A 277 23.58 34.45 -25.37
CA PHE A 277 22.87 34.08 -24.15
C PHE A 277 22.38 35.29 -23.36
N ARG A 278 23.15 36.37 -23.23
CA ARG A 278 22.77 37.53 -22.40
C ARG A 278 21.67 38.33 -23.10
N THR A 279 21.87 38.64 -24.38
CA THR A 279 20.89 39.40 -25.17
C THR A 279 19.55 38.69 -25.31
N ALA A 280 19.52 37.36 -25.17
CA ALA A 280 18.27 36.60 -25.13
C ALA A 280 17.42 36.83 -23.87
N TYR A 281 17.94 37.50 -22.83
CA TYR A 281 17.19 37.89 -21.63
C TYR A 281 16.96 39.41 -21.54
N ASP A 282 17.46 40.18 -22.52
CA ASP A 282 17.23 41.61 -22.63
C ASP A 282 15.96 41.90 -23.43
N GLN A 283 15.34 43.06 -23.20
CA GLN A 283 14.16 43.54 -23.95
C GLN A 283 13.02 42.51 -24.06
N LEU A 284 12.68 41.90 -22.91
CA LEU A 284 11.60 40.92 -22.80
C LEU A 284 10.29 41.44 -23.40
N GLN A 285 9.70 40.63 -24.28
CA GLN A 285 8.40 40.87 -24.88
C GLN A 285 7.33 40.04 -24.18
N GLU A 286 6.15 40.62 -24.02
CA GLU A 286 5.03 39.90 -23.42
C GLU A 286 4.53 38.79 -24.35
N ALA A 287 4.42 37.59 -23.80
CA ALA A 287 3.87 36.42 -24.47
C ALA A 287 2.60 35.96 -23.73
N ARG A 288 1.46 35.99 -24.43
CA ARG A 288 0.16 35.58 -23.89
C ARG A 288 -0.46 34.55 -24.81
N GLN A 289 -0.94 33.44 -24.26
CA GLN A 289 -1.61 32.41 -25.03
C GLN A 289 -2.88 31.98 -24.31
N PHE A 290 -3.97 31.93 -25.05
CA PHE A 290 -5.21 31.30 -24.61
C PHE A 290 -5.67 30.37 -25.72
N SER A 291 -5.99 29.12 -25.36
CA SER A 291 -6.56 28.17 -26.30
C SER A 291 -7.63 27.32 -25.63
N LEU A 292 -8.70 27.07 -26.39
CA LEU A 292 -9.74 26.11 -26.06
C LEU A 292 -9.67 24.98 -27.09
N GLY A 293 -9.16 23.83 -26.65
CA GLY A 293 -9.19 22.61 -27.44
C GLY A 293 -10.51 21.88 -27.19
N VAL A 294 -11.19 21.45 -28.24
CA VAL A 294 -12.42 20.66 -28.14
C VAL A 294 -12.20 19.34 -28.86
N GLN A 295 -12.65 18.25 -28.25
CA GLN A 295 -12.60 16.91 -28.82
C GLN A 295 -13.96 16.24 -28.66
N LEU A 296 -14.61 15.95 -29.79
CA LEU A 296 -15.86 15.19 -29.82
C LEU A 296 -15.62 13.87 -30.56
N PRO A 297 -15.64 12.72 -29.87
CA PRO A 297 -15.59 11.44 -30.56
C PRO A 297 -16.88 11.21 -31.34
N LEU A 298 -16.76 10.96 -32.65
CA LEU A 298 -17.92 10.76 -33.54
C LEU A 298 -18.25 9.27 -33.74
N TRP A 299 -17.22 8.43 -33.89
CA TRP A 299 -17.39 7.01 -34.11
C TRP A 299 -16.28 6.23 -33.42
N GLN A 300 -16.65 5.21 -32.63
CA GLN A 300 -15.72 4.33 -31.93
C GLN A 300 -16.20 2.89 -32.16
N TRP A 301 -15.59 2.17 -33.10
CA TRP A 301 -15.95 0.81 -33.56
C TRP A 301 -15.77 -0.28 -32.48
N GLY A 302 -16.38 -0.13 -31.31
CA GLY A 302 -16.24 -1.08 -30.21
C GLY A 302 -14.84 -1.11 -29.60
N ALA A 303 -14.01 -0.09 -29.81
CA ALA A 303 -12.76 0.09 -29.07
C ALA A 303 -13.09 0.28 -27.57
N ARG A 304 -13.18 -0.84 -26.86
CA ARG A 304 -13.44 -0.94 -25.42
C ARG A 304 -12.44 -1.89 -24.82
N GLY A 305 -11.86 -1.45 -23.71
CA GLY A 305 -10.87 -2.14 -22.89
C GLY A 305 -10.20 -1.10 -22.03
#